data_AF-V3ZTK8-F1
#
_entry.id   AF-V3ZTK8-F1
#
_cell.length_a   1.000
_cell.length_b   1.000
_cell.length_c   1.000
_cell.angle_alpha   90.00
_cell.angle_beta   90.00
_cell.angle_gamma   90.00
#
_symmetry.space_group_name_H-M   'P 1'
#
loop_
_entity.id
_entity.type
_entity.pdbx_description
1 polymer ?
#
loop_
_entity_poly.entity_id
_entity_poly.type
_entity_poly.pdbx_seq_one_letter_code
_entity_poly.pdbx_strand_id
1 'polypeptide(L)'
;MAEAEPQNEPDVVREPYQQLAAIRHEYDALEKLAEDVQNDVKESQREVEEIEMENKWCHDEAGIRNRASASQEAERIITQTNNYPDLIQDIIGNLNQKKSELQATVADQEKKLKESSPPTESL
;
A
#
# COMPACT_ATOMS: atom_id res chain seq x y z
N MET A 1 63.48 -35.11 16.08
CA MET A 1 62.27 -34.66 15.39
C MET A 1 61.56 -33.73 16.34
N ALA A 2 61.60 -32.43 16.07
CA ALA A 2 60.91 -31.42 16.87
C ALA A 2 59.48 -31.33 16.32
N GLU A 3 58.52 -31.85 17.05
CA GLU A 3 57.10 -31.62 16.77
C GLU A 3 56.80 -30.15 17.12
N ALA A 4 56.37 -29.40 16.11
CA ALA A 4 56.01 -28.00 16.28
C ALA A 4 54.77 -27.90 17.17
N GLU A 5 54.92 -27.24 18.32
CA GLU A 5 53.79 -26.85 19.17
C GLU A 5 52.85 -25.93 18.35
N PRO A 6 51.52 -26.14 18.43
CA PRO A 6 50.58 -25.22 17.80
C PRO A 6 50.70 -23.87 18.52
N GLN A 7 51.04 -22.84 17.75
CA GLN A 7 51.09 -21.47 18.22
C GLN A 7 49.71 -21.08 18.77
N ASN A 8 49.59 -21.03 20.09
CA ASN A 8 48.48 -20.39 20.77
C ASN A 8 48.56 -18.90 20.44
N GLU A 9 47.66 -18.41 19.58
CA GLU A 9 47.41 -16.98 19.49
C GLU A 9 47.03 -16.47 20.89
N PRO A 10 47.62 -15.36 21.37
CA PRO A 10 47.40 -14.91 22.73
C PRO A 10 45.93 -14.51 22.92
N ASP A 11 45.29 -15.13 23.93
CA ASP A 11 43.92 -14.91 24.41
C ASP A 11 43.57 -13.41 24.59
N VAL A 12 44.60 -12.57 24.75
CA VAL A 12 44.56 -11.11 24.85
C VAL A 12 43.92 -10.43 23.62
N VAL A 13 44.02 -11.05 22.43
CA VAL A 13 43.41 -10.50 21.21
C VAL A 13 41.96 -10.97 21.04
N ARG A 14 41.55 -12.09 21.66
CA ARG A 14 40.21 -12.67 21.45
C ARG A 14 39.10 -11.88 22.15
N GLU A 15 39.39 -11.42 23.37
CA GLU A 15 38.49 -10.64 24.22
C GLU A 15 38.01 -9.31 23.58
N PRO A 16 38.89 -8.44 23.06
CA PRO A 16 38.47 -7.20 22.39
C PRO A 16 37.59 -7.42 21.16
N TYR A 17 37.82 -8.49 20.39
CA TYR A 17 37.01 -8.81 19.21
C TYR A 17 35.62 -9.31 19.60
N GLN A 18 35.51 -10.09 20.69
CA GLN A 18 34.22 -10.51 21.23
C GLN A 18 33.43 -9.33 21.79
N GLN A 19 34.09 -8.40 22.49
CA GLN A 19 33.48 -7.18 22.98
C GLN A 19 33.03 -6.27 21.83
N LEU A 20 33.84 -6.11 20.78
CA LEU A 20 33.47 -5.36 19.58
C LEU A 20 32.25 -5.99 18.88
N ALA A 21 32.20 -7.32 18.77
CA ALA A 21 31.08 -8.04 18.17
C ALA A 21 29.79 -7.87 18.99
N ALA A 22 29.88 -7.91 20.33
CA ALA A 22 28.75 -7.68 21.22
C ALA A 22 28.22 -6.25 21.10
N ILE A 23 29.11 -5.25 21.15
CA ILE A 23 28.74 -3.83 20.97
C ILE A 23 28.12 -3.61 19.59
N ARG A 24 28.65 -4.26 18.55
CA ARG A 24 28.10 -4.14 17.20
C ARG A 24 26.70 -4.73 17.11
N HIS A 25 26.48 -5.90 17.70
CA HIS A 25 25.16 -6.51 17.76
C HIS A 25 24.14 -5.63 18.52
N GLU A 26 24.55 -5.04 19.64
CA GLU A 26 23.70 -4.08 20.38
C GLU A 26 23.40 -2.83 19.56
N TYR A 27 24.39 -2.29 18.85
CA TYR A 27 24.21 -1.15 17.95
C TYR A 27 23.20 -1.47 16.85
N ASP A 28 23.38 -2.60 16.14
CA ASP A 28 22.50 -3.00 15.04
C ASP A 28 21.06 -3.26 15.57
N ALA A 29 20.91 -3.78 16.79
CA ALA A 29 19.60 -3.97 17.43
C ALA A 29 18.92 -2.63 17.78
N LEU A 30 19.68 -1.66 18.28
CA LEU A 30 19.18 -0.31 18.57
C LEU A 30 18.83 0.46 17.29
N GLU A 31 19.62 0.30 16.24
CA GLU A 31 19.36 0.90 14.92
C GLU A 31 18.04 0.38 14.36
N LYS A 32 17.81 -0.94 14.41
CA LYS A 32 16.53 -1.53 14.02
C LYS A 32 15.36 -1.04 14.87
N LEU A 33 15.53 -0.93 16.18
CA LEU A 33 14.49 -0.39 17.06
C LEU A 33 14.15 1.07 16.72
N ALA A 34 15.15 1.88 16.35
CA ALA A 34 14.92 3.26 15.92
C ALA A 34 14.13 3.32 14.60
N GLU A 35 14.42 2.44 13.66
CA GLU A 35 13.65 2.31 12.40
C GLU A 35 12.20 1.89 12.68
N ASP A 36 11.98 0.91 13.55
CA ASP A 36 10.64 0.45 13.93
C ASP A 36 9.82 1.59 14.57
N VAL A 37 10.41 2.30 15.55
CA VAL A 37 9.76 3.46 16.17
C VAL A 37 9.46 4.57 15.16
N GLN A 38 10.36 4.80 14.20
CA GLN A 38 10.12 5.80 13.17
C GLN A 38 8.95 5.40 12.25
N ASN A 39 8.78 4.12 11.97
CA ASN A 39 7.64 3.62 11.20
C ASN A 39 6.34 3.75 12.01
N ASP A 40 6.35 3.41 13.30
CA ASP A 40 5.19 3.57 14.18
C ASP A 40 4.72 5.03 14.29
N VAL A 41 5.67 5.97 14.35
CA VAL A 41 5.36 7.41 14.33
C VAL A 41 4.68 7.83 13.02
N LYS A 42 5.17 7.34 11.87
CA LYS A 42 4.56 7.63 10.57
C LYS A 42 3.15 7.06 10.47
N GLU A 43 2.94 5.84 10.95
CA GLU A 43 1.61 5.21 10.92
C GLU A 43 0.65 5.94 11.85
N SER A 44 1.07 6.28 13.06
CA SER A 44 0.26 7.07 13.99
C SER A 44 -0.12 8.43 13.39
N GLN A 45 0.80 9.06 12.65
CA GLN A 45 0.52 10.33 11.99
C GLN A 45 -0.52 10.17 10.86
N ARG A 46 -0.45 9.08 10.09
CA ARG A 46 -1.49 8.74 9.10
C ARG A 46 -2.84 8.53 9.77
N GLU A 47 -2.89 7.77 10.87
CA GLU A 47 -4.15 7.52 11.60
C GLU A 47 -4.78 8.83 12.10
N VAL A 48 -3.96 9.75 12.62
CA VAL A 48 -4.41 11.08 13.04
C VAL A 48 -5.00 11.85 11.84
N GLU A 49 -4.30 11.86 10.70
CA GLU A 49 -4.81 12.52 9.48
C GLU A 49 -6.13 11.91 8.99
N GLU A 50 -6.29 10.59 9.07
CA GLU A 50 -7.54 9.89 8.72
C GLU A 50 -8.68 10.29 9.66
N ILE A 51 -8.43 10.33 10.97
CA ILE A 51 -9.42 10.76 11.97
C ILE A 51 -9.79 12.23 11.79
N GLU A 52 -8.82 13.11 11.52
CA GLU A 52 -9.07 14.53 11.25
C GLU A 52 -9.95 14.70 10.00
N MET A 53 -9.69 13.93 8.95
CA MET A 53 -10.51 13.92 7.74
C MET A 53 -11.92 13.39 8.01
N GLU A 54 -12.07 12.28 8.77
CA GLU A 54 -13.37 11.76 9.17
C GLU A 54 -14.15 12.78 10.02
N ASN A 55 -13.50 13.43 10.97
CA ASN A 55 -14.13 14.47 11.79
C ASN A 55 -14.59 15.64 10.92
N LYS A 56 -13.74 16.13 10.02
CA LYS A 56 -14.09 17.23 9.12
C LYS A 56 -15.25 16.90 8.18
N TRP A 57 -15.36 15.66 7.72
CA TRP A 57 -16.34 15.28 6.69
C TRP A 57 -17.63 14.73 7.29
N CYS A 58 -17.53 14.08 8.44
CA CYS A 58 -18.63 13.32 9.04
C CYS A 58 -19.12 13.89 10.37
N HIS A 59 -18.48 14.89 10.96
CA HIS A 59 -18.90 15.48 12.24
C HIS A 59 -19.05 17.01 12.13
N ASP A 60 -19.94 17.60 12.92
CA ASP A 60 -20.09 19.07 13.02
C ASP A 60 -19.12 19.66 14.06
N GLU A 61 -19.15 20.99 14.26
CA GLU A 61 -18.33 21.68 15.25
C GLU A 61 -18.58 21.22 16.70
N ALA A 62 -19.70 20.55 16.97
CA ALA A 62 -20.05 19.97 18.26
C ALA A 62 -19.61 18.50 18.40
N GLY A 63 -18.95 17.92 17.39
CA GLY A 63 -18.51 16.52 17.37
C GLY A 63 -19.66 15.54 17.16
N ILE A 64 -20.83 16.00 16.73
CA ILE A 64 -21.98 15.15 16.44
C ILE A 64 -21.82 14.64 15.01
N ARG A 65 -21.95 13.32 14.84
CA ARG A 65 -21.86 12.72 13.51
C ARG A 65 -23.00 13.23 12.64
N ASN A 66 -22.65 13.97 11.60
CA ASN A 66 -23.49 14.37 10.48
C ASN A 66 -23.88 13.14 9.65
N ARG A 67 -24.72 12.26 10.21
CA ARG A 67 -25.45 11.31 9.39
C ARG A 67 -26.59 12.07 8.74
N ALA A 68 -26.38 12.53 7.51
CA ALA A 68 -27.51 12.81 6.63
C ALA A 68 -28.39 11.56 6.64
N SER A 69 -29.67 11.71 6.97
CA SER A 69 -30.61 10.60 6.82
C SER A 69 -30.57 10.13 5.37
N ALA A 70 -30.90 8.86 5.11
CA ALA A 70 -30.95 8.35 3.74
C ALA A 70 -31.81 9.22 2.81
N SER A 71 -32.85 9.86 3.36
CA SER A 71 -33.69 10.83 2.65
C SER A 71 -32.94 12.12 2.29
N GLN A 72 -32.19 12.71 3.23
CA GLN A 72 -31.43 13.95 3.00
C GLN A 72 -30.28 13.73 2.02
N GLU A 73 -29.62 12.58 2.08
CA GLU A 73 -28.56 12.26 1.13
C GLU A 73 -29.13 11.99 -0.26
N ALA A 74 -30.28 11.31 -0.36
CA ALA A 74 -30.99 11.14 -1.62
C ALA A 74 -31.40 12.50 -2.23
N GLU A 75 -31.93 13.42 -1.43
CA GLU A 75 -32.27 14.78 -1.88
C GLU A 75 -31.05 15.58 -2.33
N ARG A 76 -29.91 15.46 -1.61
CA ARG A 76 -28.65 16.09 -1.99
C ARG A 76 -28.15 15.58 -3.34
N ILE A 77 -28.14 14.26 -3.54
CA ILE A 77 -27.75 13.62 -4.80
C ILE A 77 -28.70 14.07 -5.92
N ILE A 78 -30.02 14.00 -5.73
CA ILE A 78 -31.02 14.43 -6.72
C ILE A 78 -30.80 15.90 -7.11
N THR A 79 -30.57 16.77 -6.13
CA THR A 79 -30.33 18.20 -6.38
C THR A 79 -29.04 18.43 -7.16
N GLN A 80 -27.95 17.75 -6.79
CA GLN A 80 -26.69 17.84 -7.52
C GLN A 80 -26.80 17.30 -8.95
N THR A 81 -27.52 16.18 -9.13
CA THR A 81 -27.80 15.61 -10.45
C THR A 81 -28.63 16.56 -11.31
N ASN A 82 -29.64 17.21 -10.74
CA ASN A 82 -30.47 18.18 -11.46
C ASN A 82 -29.74 19.47 -11.81
N ASN A 83 -28.73 19.87 -11.03
CA ASN A 83 -27.97 21.09 -11.28
C ASN A 83 -26.92 20.92 -12.40
N TYR A 84 -26.50 19.69 -12.70
CA TYR A 84 -25.47 19.40 -13.70
C TYR A 84 -25.84 18.22 -14.61
N PRO A 85 -26.97 18.29 -15.33
CA PRO A 85 -27.42 17.20 -16.19
C PRO A 85 -26.44 16.91 -17.33
N ASP A 86 -25.86 17.95 -17.92
CA ASP A 86 -24.91 17.83 -19.04
C ASP A 86 -23.61 17.15 -18.62
N LEU A 87 -23.08 17.50 -17.44
CA LEU A 87 -21.87 16.87 -16.90
C LEU A 87 -22.08 15.36 -16.68
N ILE A 88 -23.29 14.98 -16.22
CA ILE A 88 -23.63 13.57 -16.01
C ILE A 88 -23.75 12.85 -17.35
N GLN A 89 -24.35 13.48 -18.37
CA GLN A 89 -24.40 12.93 -19.72
C GLN A 89 -23.01 12.75 -20.32
N ASP A 90 -22.11 13.73 -20.12
CA ASP A 90 -20.72 13.65 -20.59
C ASP A 90 -19.95 12.52 -19.89
N ILE A 91 -20.11 12.36 -18.58
CA ILE A 91 -19.51 11.26 -17.82
C ILE A 91 -20.04 9.91 -18.33
N ILE A 92 -21.36 9.77 -18.51
CA ILE A 92 -21.97 8.56 -19.05
C ILE A 92 -21.45 8.27 -20.46
N GLY A 93 -21.32 9.30 -21.31
CA GLY A 93 -20.75 9.20 -22.65
C GLY A 93 -19.32 8.68 -22.63
N ASN A 94 -18.46 9.29 -21.81
CA ASN A 94 -17.06 8.89 -21.64
C ASN A 94 -16.92 7.46 -21.11
N LEU A 95 -17.74 7.07 -20.14
CA LEU A 95 -17.75 5.71 -19.59
C LEU A 95 -18.18 4.68 -20.64
N ASN A 96 -19.20 4.99 -21.44
CA ASN A 96 -19.66 4.11 -22.51
C ASN A 96 -18.61 3.97 -23.63
N GLN A 97 -17.96 5.07 -24.00
CA GLN A 97 -16.85 5.04 -24.94
C GLN A 97 -15.71 4.15 -24.40
N LYS A 98 -15.31 4.35 -23.14
CA LYS A 98 -14.24 3.57 -22.53
C LYS A 98 -14.58 2.08 -22.45
N LYS A 99 -15.83 1.76 -22.13
CA LYS A 99 -16.34 0.38 -22.16
C LYS A 99 -16.21 -0.23 -23.54
N SER A 100 -16.57 0.49 -24.60
CA SER A 100 -16.44 0.01 -25.99
C SER A 100 -14.98 -0.24 -26.38
N GLU A 101 -14.06 0.65 -26.01
CA GLU A 101 -12.62 0.48 -26.26
C GLU A 101 -12.07 -0.76 -25.56
N LEU A 102 -12.45 -0.97 -24.30
CA LEU A 102 -12.03 -2.14 -23.54
C LEU A 102 -12.62 -3.43 -24.11
N GLN A 103 -13.88 -3.42 -24.52
CA GLN A 103 -14.50 -4.57 -25.19
C GLN A 103 -13.80 -4.93 -26.51
N ALA A 104 -13.44 -3.94 -27.32
CA ALA A 104 -12.68 -4.16 -28.54
C ALA A 104 -11.28 -4.74 -28.24
N THR A 105 -10.64 -4.25 -27.18
CA THR A 105 -9.33 -4.75 -26.73
C THR A 105 -9.42 -6.20 -26.26
N VAL A 106 -10.43 -6.55 -25.48
CA VAL A 106 -10.68 -7.93 -25.03
C VAL A 106 -10.92 -8.84 -26.23
N ALA A 107 -11.76 -8.43 -27.18
CA ALA A 107 -12.03 -9.21 -28.38
C ALA A 107 -10.77 -9.44 -29.24
N ASP A 108 -9.92 -8.42 -29.40
CA ASP A 108 -8.64 -8.54 -30.10
C ASP A 108 -7.67 -9.49 -29.38
N GLN A 109 -7.60 -9.41 -28.05
CA GLN A 109 -6.79 -10.32 -27.24
C GLN A 109 -7.30 -11.77 -27.31
N GLU A 110 -8.60 -11.99 -27.22
CA GLU A 110 -9.21 -13.32 -27.36
C GLU A 110 -8.94 -13.92 -28.75
N LYS A 111 -8.99 -13.10 -29.80
CA LYS A 111 -8.66 -13.53 -31.16
C LYS A 111 -7.20 -13.93 -31.27
N LYS A 112 -6.28 -13.09 -30.76
CA LYS A 112 -4.84 -13.40 -30.72
C LYS A 112 -4.55 -14.68 -29.94
N LEU A 113 -5.25 -14.93 -28.83
CA LEU A 113 -5.10 -16.14 -28.03
C LEU A 113 -5.56 -17.41 -28.76
N LYS A 114 -6.62 -17.29 -29.56
CA LYS A 114 -7.11 -18.38 -30.42
C LYS A 114 -6.16 -18.65 -31.59
N GLU A 115 -5.55 -17.61 -32.16
CA GLU A 115 -4.57 -17.72 -33.25
C GLU A 115 -3.19 -18.19 -32.76
N SER A 116 -2.84 -17.94 -31.50
CA SER A 116 -1.57 -18.38 -30.87
C SER A 116 -1.68 -19.71 -30.12
N SER A 117 -2.88 -20.26 -29.94
CA SER A 117 -3.06 -21.62 -29.43
C SER A 117 -2.71 -22.62 -30.55
N PRO A 118 -1.68 -23.46 -30.39
CA PRO A 118 -1.39 -24.51 -31.35
C PRO A 118 -2.58 -25.48 -31.43
N PRO A 119 -2.83 -26.13 -32.58
CA PRO A 119 -3.80 -27.20 -32.65
C PRO A 119 -3.39 -28.23 -31.61
N THR A 120 -4.27 -28.49 -30.65
CA THR A 120 -4.15 -29.66 -29.80
C THR A 120 -4.22 -30.86 -30.73
N GLU A 121 -3.06 -31.43 -31.04
CA GLU A 121 -2.94 -32.75 -31.62
C GLU A 121 -3.79 -33.69 -30.76
N SER A 122 -4.92 -34.10 -31.33
CA SER A 122 -5.75 -35.13 -30.76
C SER A 122 -4.98 -36.44 -30.89
N LEU A 123 -4.58 -36.99 -29.74
CA LEU A 123 -4.17 -38.38 -29.58
C LEU A 123 -5.32 -39.33 -29.92
#